data_AF-A0A930ZBL7-F1
#
_entry.id   AF-A0A930ZBL7-F1
#
_cell.length_a   1.000
_cell.length_b   1.000
_cell.length_c   1.000
_cell.angle_alpha   90.00
_cell.angle_beta   90.00
_cell.angle_gamma   90.00
#
_symmetry.space_group_name_H-M   'P 1'
#
loop_
_entity.id
_entity.type
_entity.pdbx_description
1 polymer ?
#
loop_
_entity_poly.entity_id
_entity_poly.type
_entity_poly.pdbx_seq_one_letter_code
_entity_poly.pdbx_strand_id
1 'polypeptide(L)' 'MDHACRRSGNASLFPTADPWYLGANIAGKPRVFMPYLGGVGPYRQKCDEVAAKGYEGFTFAA' A
#
# COMPACT_ATOMS: atom_id res chain seq x y z
N MET A 1 -1.41 0.44 7.24
CA MET A 1 -1.25 -0.30 5.97
C MET A 1 0.21 -0.35 5.52
N ASP A 2 0.93 0.77 5.64
CA ASP A 2 2.22 1.00 4.99
C ASP A 2 3.33 0.02 5.39
N HIS A 3 3.47 -0.25 6.69
CA HIS A 3 4.43 -1.26 7.18
C HIS A 3 4.11 -2.67 6.70
N ALA A 4 2.83 -3.01 6.52
CA ALA A 4 2.40 -4.30 6.02
C ALA A 4 2.70 -4.41 4.51
N CYS A 5 2.38 -3.38 3.71
CA CYS A 5 2.72 -3.36 2.28
C CYS A 5 4.21 -3.50 2.04
N ARG A 6 5.04 -2.77 2.80
CA ARG A 6 6.49 -2.82 2.68
C ARG A 6 7.07 -4.19 3.04
N ARG A 7 6.54 -4.85 4.07
CA ARG A 7 6.93 -6.23 4.42
C ARG A 7 6.57 -7.23 3.33
N SER A 8 5.32 -7.19 2.85
CA SER A 8 4.87 -8.10 1.79
C SER A 8 5.62 -7.89 0.48
N GLY A 9 5.92 -6.63 0.14
CA GLY A 9 6.75 -6.29 -1.02
C GLY A 9 8.17 -6.86 -0.92
N ASN A 10 8.84 -6.66 0.22
CA ASN A 10 10.20 -7.19 0.45
C ASN A 10 10.29 -8.71 0.41
N ALA A 11 9.21 -9.43 0.74
CA ALA A 11 9.16 -10.90 0.70
C ALA A 11 8.78 -11.47 -0.68
N SER A 12 8.70 -10.63 -1.71
CA SER A 12 8.28 -11.02 -3.07
C SER A 12 9.40 -10.80 -4.10
N LEU A 13 9.15 -11.15 -5.37
CA LEU A 13 10.08 -10.85 -6.47
C LEU A 13 9.97 -9.41 -6.99
N PHE A 14 8.95 -8.64 -6.60
CA PHE A 14 8.78 -7.28 -7.11
C PHE A 14 9.97 -6.32 -6.90
N PRO A 15 10.73 -6.39 -5.80
CA PRO A 15 11.91 -5.53 -5.61
C PRO A 15 13.08 -5.84 -6.55
N THR A 16 13.09 -6.99 -7.23
CA THR A 16 14.22 -7.39 -8.10
C THR A 16 14.20 -6.71 -9.45
N ALA A 17 13.09 -6.05 -9.81
CA ALA A 17 12.95 -5.26 -11.02
C ALA A 17 13.05 -3.76 -10.74
N ASP A 18 13.13 -2.95 -11.80
CA ASP A 18 13.12 -1.49 -11.76
C ASP A 18 11.82 -0.86 -12.29
N PRO A 19 10.66 -1.14 -11.67
CA PRO A 19 9.40 -0.56 -12.09
C PRO A 19 9.21 0.87 -11.54
N TRP A 20 8.41 1.64 -12.26
CA TRP A 20 8.07 3.02 -11.90
C TRP A 20 7.38 3.15 -10.52
N TYR A 21 6.60 2.15 -10.09
CA TYR A 21 5.88 2.19 -8.81
C TYR A 21 6.78 1.98 -7.59
N LEU A 22 8.04 1.58 -7.81
CA LEU A 22 9.08 1.63 -6.78
C LEU A 22 9.85 2.95 -6.79
N GLY A 23 9.55 3.87 -7.70
CA GLY A 23 10.31 5.11 -7.87
C GLY A 23 11.63 4.93 -8.63
N ALA A 24 11.88 3.75 -9.21
CA ALA A 24 13.12 3.44 -9.93
C ALA A 24 13.32 4.29 -11.21
N ASN A 25 12.25 4.88 -11.73
CA ASN A 25 12.25 5.66 -12.97
C ASN A 25 12.67 7.13 -12.80
N ILE A 26 12.95 7.61 -11.58
CA ILE A 26 13.35 9.00 -11.31
C ILE A 26 14.63 9.01 -10.46
N ALA A 27 15.68 9.64 -10.98
CA ALA A 27 16.94 9.80 -10.26
C ALA A 27 16.73 10.58 -8.94
N GLY A 28 17.29 10.07 -7.85
CA GLY A 28 17.16 10.67 -6.51
C GLY A 28 15.82 10.41 -5.80
N LYS A 29 14.84 9.77 -6.45
CA LYS A 29 13.59 9.40 -5.78
C LYS A 29 13.80 8.20 -4.85
N PRO A 30 13.34 8.24 -3.58
CA PRO A 30 13.44 7.11 -2.68
C PRO A 30 12.74 5.86 -3.24
N ARG A 31 13.40 4.70 -3.13
CA ARG A 31 12.81 3.41 -3.52
C ARG A 31 11.87 2.91 -2.43
N VAL A 32 10.57 2.94 -2.69
CA VAL A 32 9.54 2.53 -1.72
C VAL A 32 8.53 1.61 -2.38
N PHE A 33 8.22 0.50 -1.72
CA PHE A 33 7.16 -0.40 -2.13
C PHE A 33 5.79 0.13 -1.71
N MET A 34 5.07 0.74 -2.66
CA MET A 34 3.75 1.34 -2.44
C MET A 34 2.54 0.40 -2.66
N PRO A 35 2.57 -0.59 -3.59
CA PRO A 35 1.38 -1.37 -3.88
C PRO A 35 0.85 -2.19 -2.69
N TYR A 36 -0.47 -2.31 -2.59
CA TYR A 36 -1.10 -3.27 -1.68
C TYR A 36 -1.20 -4.65 -2.36
N LEU A 37 -0.46 -5.63 -1.85
CA LEU A 37 -0.39 -6.97 -2.42
C LEU A 37 -1.54 -7.91 -2.00
N GLY A 38 -2.47 -7.47 -1.15
CA GLY A 38 -3.61 -8.31 -0.75
C GLY A 38 -4.66 -8.49 -1.85
N GLY A 39 -4.57 -7.75 -2.97
CA GLY A 39 -5.50 -7.86 -4.09
C GLY A 39 -6.85 -7.17 -3.83
N VAL A 40 -7.70 -7.14 -4.86
CA VAL A 40 -8.93 -6.32 -4.88
C VAL A 40 -10.00 -6.83 -3.91
N GLY A 41 -10.11 -8.14 -3.70
CA GLY A 41 -11.09 -8.73 -2.78
C GLY A 41 -10.85 -8.32 -1.33
N PRO A 42 -9.69 -8.67 -0.74
CA PRO A 42 -9.31 -8.23 0.61
C PRO A 42 -9.26 -6.71 0.77
N TYR A 43 -8.87 -5.98 -0.28
CA TYR A 43 -8.93 -4.52 -0.27
C TYR A 43 -10.35 -4.00 -0.07
N ARG A 44 -11.32 -4.49 -0.86
CA ARG A 44 -12.73 -4.10 -0.72
C ARG A 44 -13.31 -4.45 0.65
N GLN A 45 -13.06 -5.67 1.12
CA GLN A 45 -13.46 -6.09 2.46
C GLN A 45 -12.93 -5.13 3.52
N LYS A 46 -11.66 -4.73 3.42
CA LYS A 46 -11.07 -3.79 4.37
C LYS A 46 -11.69 -2.39 4.29
N CYS A 47 -12.04 -1.92 3.10
CA CYS A 47 -12.78 -0.65 2.96
C CYS A 47 -14.16 -0.73 3.61
N ASP A 48 -14.90 -1.82 3.37
CA ASP A 48 -16.23 -2.03 3.95
C ASP A 48 -16.16 -2.10 5.49
N GLU A 49 -15.17 -2.81 6.04
CA GLU A 49 -14.91 -2.86 7.49
C GLU A 49 -14.65 -1.47 8.08
N VAL A 50 -13.82 -0.65 7.43
CA VAL A 50 -13.49 0.70 7.91
C VAL A 50 -14.72 1.59 7.87
N ALA A 51 -15.53 1.52 6.81
CA ALA A 51 -16.78 2.26 6.69
C ALA A 51 -17.78 1.85 7.77
N ALA A 52 -17.96 0.54 8.00
CA ALA A 52 -18.84 0.01 9.04
C ALA A 52 -18.42 0.43 10.46
N LYS A 53 -17.13 0.71 10.66
CA LYS A 53 -16.57 1.21 11.94
C LYS A 53 -16.56 2.74 12.05
N GLY A 54 -17.34 3.44 11.24
CA GLY A 54 -17.40 4.91 11.27
C GLY A 54 -16.11 5.57 10.79
N TYR A 55 -15.46 4.98 9.79
CA TYR A 55 -14.19 5.44 9.22
C TYR A 55 -13.05 5.48 10.24
N GLU A 56 -12.80 4.33 10.88
CA GLU A 56 -11.67 4.13 11.79
C GLU A 56 -10.35 4.67 11.19
N GLY A 57 -9.64 5.51 11.97
CA GLY A 57 -8.38 6.13 11.55
C GLY A 57 -8.53 7.48 10.83
N PHE A 58 -9.75 7.95 10.58
CA PHE A 58 -10.00 9.29 10.05
C PHE A 58 -10.42 10.27 11.16
N THR A 59 -10.05 11.53 10.99
CA THR A 59 -10.57 12.65 11.80
C THR A 59 -11.32 13.57 10.86
N PHE A 60 -12.57 13.86 11.18
CA PHE A 60 -13.41 14.77 10.41
C PHE A 60 -13.39 16.15 11.05
N ALA A 61 -13.21 17.19 10.23
CA ALA A 61 -13.43 18.56 10.67
C ALA A 61 -14.93 18.85 10.72
N ALA A 62 -15.33 19.75 11.62
CA ALA A 62 -16.69 20.28 11.72
C ALA A 62 -16.98 21.31 10.62
#